data_AF-A0A7S1TL58-F1
#
_entry.id   AF-A0A7S1TL58-F1
#
_cell.length_a   1.000
_cell.length_b   1.000
_cell.length_c   1.000
_cell.angle_alpha   90.00
_cell.angle_beta   90.00
_cell.angle_gamma   90.00
#
_symmetry.space_group_name_H-M   'P 1'
#
loop_
_entity.id
_entity.type
_entity.pdbx_description
1 polymer ?
#
loop_
_entity_poly.entity_id
_entity_poly.type
_entity_poly.pdbx_seq_one_letter_code
_entity_poly.pdbx_strand_id
1 'polypeptide(L)'
;VLDHTKKGRQGNKDDNTSRQVSLMASMASVVRWTLPALFLLILPDVDAGRVPPSMYSNVLGQSMFFYEAQKSGPTSGKVSWRGDATMNDGGGKLRGGFYDAADHVKY
;
A
#
# COMPACT_ATOMS: atom_id res chain seq x y z
N VAL A 1 69.74 -5.61 49.00
CA VAL A 1 69.48 -4.77 47.82
C VAL A 1 68.63 -5.60 46.86
N LEU A 2 67.66 -4.98 46.18
CA LEU A 2 66.74 -5.51 45.17
C LEU A 2 65.42 -6.07 45.73
N ASP A 3 64.24 -5.70 45.22
CA ASP A 3 63.83 -4.56 44.42
C ASP A 3 62.29 -4.50 44.51
N HIS A 4 61.75 -3.28 44.43
CA HIS A 4 60.35 -3.00 44.27
C HIS A 4 59.85 -3.50 42.92
N THR A 5 58.78 -4.30 42.88
CA THR A 5 57.93 -4.33 41.68
C THR A 5 56.46 -4.46 42.02
N LYS A 6 55.81 -3.29 42.16
CA LYS A 6 54.39 -3.12 41.83
C LYS A 6 54.18 -3.66 40.41
N LYS A 7 53.51 -4.79 40.23
CA LYS A 7 53.04 -5.21 38.91
C LYS A 7 51.63 -5.77 38.98
N GLY A 8 50.72 -5.02 38.35
CA GLY A 8 49.57 -5.59 37.63
C GLY A 8 48.28 -5.82 38.41
N ARG A 9 47.56 -4.76 38.77
CA ARG A 9 46.12 -4.82 39.07
C ARG A 9 45.30 -4.24 37.90
N GLN A 10 45.62 -4.66 36.67
CA GLN A 10 44.95 -4.18 35.45
C GLN A 10 44.37 -5.33 34.59
N GLY A 11 44.77 -6.59 34.80
CA GLY A 11 44.39 -7.72 33.92
C GLY A 11 43.08 -8.42 34.28
N ASN A 12 41.99 -7.69 34.55
CA ASN A 12 40.67 -8.33 34.74
C ASN A 12 39.51 -7.44 34.28
N LYS A 13 39.66 -6.12 34.40
CA LYS A 13 38.64 -5.16 33.92
C LYS A 13 38.57 -5.13 32.40
N ASP A 14 39.75 -5.16 31.76
CA ASP A 14 39.88 -5.06 30.30
C ASP A 14 39.41 -6.35 29.60
N ASP A 15 39.58 -7.51 30.23
CA ASP A 15 39.18 -8.81 29.69
C ASP A 15 37.66 -9.01 29.72
N ASN A 16 37.01 -8.60 30.81
CA ASN A 16 35.55 -8.70 30.91
C ASN A 16 34.88 -7.69 29.97
N THR A 17 35.40 -6.48 29.85
CA THR A 17 34.88 -5.49 28.89
C THR A 17 35.09 -5.94 27.45
N SER A 18 36.24 -6.53 27.10
CA SER A 18 36.51 -7.04 25.77
C SER A 18 35.60 -8.22 25.39
N ARG A 19 35.29 -9.09 26.36
CA ARG A 19 34.31 -10.18 26.18
C ARG A 19 32.90 -9.65 25.98
N GLN A 20 32.48 -8.66 26.77
CA GLN A 20 31.18 -8.01 26.61
C GLN A 20 31.05 -7.34 25.24
N VAL A 21 32.08 -6.61 24.79
CA VAL A 21 32.08 -5.94 23.48
C VAL A 21 32.06 -6.96 22.33
N SER A 22 32.82 -8.06 22.43
CA SER A 22 32.82 -9.11 21.41
C SER A 22 31.49 -9.84 21.32
N LEU A 23 30.81 -10.09 22.44
CA LEU A 23 29.48 -10.70 22.47
C LEU A 23 28.44 -9.79 21.80
N MET A 24 28.46 -8.49 22.12
CA MET A 24 27.52 -7.52 21.55
C MET A 24 27.75 -7.32 20.04
N ALA A 25 28.99 -7.34 19.58
CA ALA A 25 29.33 -7.25 18.16
C ALA A 25 28.83 -8.47 17.35
N SER A 26 28.91 -9.68 17.91
CA SER A 26 28.37 -10.90 17.26
C SER A 26 26.84 -10.89 17.20
N MET A 27 26.16 -10.40 18.25
CA MET A 27 24.70 -10.29 18.28
C MET A 27 24.16 -9.27 17.27
N ALA A 28 24.86 -8.16 17.05
CA ALA A 28 24.49 -7.15 16.04
C ALA A 28 24.62 -7.65 14.60
N SER A 29 25.50 -8.62 14.33
CA SER A 29 25.76 -9.14 12.98
C SER A 29 24.68 -10.13 12.50
N VAL A 30 24.11 -10.93 13.40
CA VAL A 30 23.05 -11.91 13.08
C VAL A 30 21.73 -11.21 12.77
N VAL A 31 21.36 -10.20 13.56
CA VAL A 31 20.10 -9.44 13.41
C VAL A 31 20.06 -8.65 12.08
N ARG A 32 21.22 -8.22 11.58
CA ARG A 32 21.35 -7.37 10.39
C ARG A 32 20.98 -8.08 9.08
N TRP A 33 21.02 -9.41 9.03
CA TRP A 33 20.72 -10.20 7.83
C TRP A 33 19.41 -10.99 7.93
N THR A 34 18.95 -11.32 9.13
CA THR A 34 17.74 -12.13 9.32
C THR A 34 16.44 -11.34 9.09
N LEU A 35 16.41 -10.05 9.42
CA LEU A 35 15.23 -9.20 9.23
C LEU A 35 14.87 -8.96 7.75
N PRO A 36 15.80 -8.60 6.83
CA PRO A 36 15.45 -8.46 5.42
C PRO A 36 15.13 -9.81 4.75
N ALA A 37 15.77 -10.91 5.18
CA ALA A 37 15.48 -12.24 4.65
C ALA A 37 14.08 -12.75 5.05
N LEU A 38 13.66 -12.48 6.29
CA LEU A 38 12.29 -12.78 6.73
C LEU A 38 11.26 -11.86 6.07
N PHE A 39 11.61 -10.60 5.82
CA PHE A 39 10.76 -9.66 5.09
C PHE A 39 10.54 -10.08 3.64
N LEU A 40 11.55 -10.64 2.98
CA LEU A 40 11.44 -11.21 1.63
C LEU A 40 10.54 -12.47 1.59
N LEU A 41 10.44 -13.23 2.69
CA LEU A 41 9.59 -14.42 2.78
C LEU A 41 8.09 -14.09 2.92
N ILE A 42 7.76 -12.87 3.36
CA ILE A 42 6.38 -12.42 3.60
C ILE A 42 5.86 -11.54 2.44
N LEU A 43 6.67 -11.28 1.41
CA LEU A 43 6.17 -10.58 0.24
C LEU A 43 5.13 -11.46 -0.47
N PRO A 44 3.91 -10.96 -0.72
CA PRO A 44 3.00 -11.65 -1.61
C PRO A 44 3.67 -11.78 -2.98
N ASP A 45 3.47 -12.90 -3.65
CA ASP A 45 3.86 -13.08 -5.05
C ASP A 45 3.23 -11.96 -5.88
N VAL A 46 4.01 -10.92 -6.16
CA VAL A 46 3.60 -9.88 -7.09
C VAL A 46 3.77 -10.52 -8.46
N ASP A 47 2.70 -11.11 -8.99
CA ASP A 47 2.64 -11.57 -10.37
C ASP A 47 2.84 -10.34 -11.27
N ALA A 48 4.10 -10.09 -11.60
CA ALA A 48 4.56 -8.94 -12.35
C ALA A 48 4.14 -9.09 -13.81
N GLY A 49 2.87 -8.78 -14.09
CA GLY A 49 2.41 -8.44 -15.43
C GLY A 49 1.38 -9.35 -16.07
N ARG A 50 0.92 -10.43 -15.41
CA ARG A 50 -0.14 -11.27 -15.99
C ARG A 50 -1.53 -10.82 -15.54
N VAL A 51 -2.15 -9.93 -16.32
CA VAL A 51 -3.56 -9.62 -16.17
C VAL A 51 -4.39 -10.78 -16.75
N PRO A 52 -5.14 -11.56 -15.95
CA PRO A 52 -5.98 -12.62 -16.47
C PRO A 52 -7.02 -12.05 -17.45
N PRO A 53 -7.42 -12.81 -18.50
CA PRO A 53 -8.42 -12.36 -19.46
C PRO A 53 -9.73 -11.86 -18.83
N SER A 54 -10.12 -12.43 -17.68
CA SER A 54 -11.30 -12.02 -16.90
C SER A 54 -11.20 -10.62 -16.27
N MET A 55 -9.99 -10.09 -16.04
CA MET A 55 -9.84 -8.72 -15.55
C MET A 55 -10.25 -7.69 -16.61
N TYR A 56 -10.03 -7.97 -17.90
CA TYR A 56 -10.47 -7.07 -18.96
C TYR A 56 -12.00 -6.99 -19.04
N SER A 57 -12.70 -8.12 -18.94
CA SER A 57 -14.17 -8.12 -18.95
C SER A 57 -14.73 -7.44 -17.70
N ASN A 58 -14.09 -7.61 -16.54
CA ASN A 58 -14.49 -6.94 -15.31
C ASN A 58 -14.29 -5.42 -15.40
N VAL A 59 -13.09 -4.95 -15.80
CA VAL A 59 -12.80 -3.52 -15.96
C VAL A 59 -13.72 -2.88 -17.01
N LEU A 60 -13.98 -3.57 -18.13
CA LEU A 60 -14.93 -3.09 -19.13
C LEU A 60 -16.35 -3.00 -18.57
N GLY A 61 -16.79 -4.02 -17.82
CA GLY A 61 -18.09 -4.02 -17.15
C GLY A 61 -18.25 -2.86 -16.15
N GLN A 62 -17.22 -2.60 -15.34
CA GLN A 62 -17.20 -1.47 -14.42
C GLN A 62 -17.19 -0.13 -15.15
N SER A 63 -16.46 -0.02 -16.26
CA SER A 63 -16.42 1.19 -17.09
C SER A 63 -17.81 1.51 -17.68
N MET A 64 -18.55 0.48 -18.12
CA MET A 64 -19.93 0.65 -18.58
C MET A 64 -20.88 1.02 -17.43
N PHE A 65 -20.69 0.43 -16.24
CA PHE A 65 -21.47 0.78 -15.04
C PHE A 65 -21.26 2.25 -14.63
N PHE A 66 -20.05 2.79 -14.77
CA PHE A 66 -19.77 4.21 -14.54
C PHE A 66 -20.61 5.13 -15.45
N TYR A 67 -20.73 4.83 -16.74
CA TYR A 67 -21.59 5.61 -17.64
C TYR A 67 -23.07 5.51 -17.26
N GLU A 68 -23.58 4.34 -16.89
CA GLU A 68 -24.96 4.23 -16.40
C GLU A 68 -25.19 5.09 -15.16
N ALA A 69 -24.21 5.15 -14.26
CA ALA A 69 -24.29 5.98 -13.07
C ALA A 69 -24.29 7.48 -13.38
N GLN A 70 -23.89 7.94 -14.57
CA GLN A 70 -23.85 9.36 -14.92
C GLN A 70 -25.05 9.85 -15.76
N LYS A 71 -25.99 8.95 -16.11
CA LYS A 71 -27.18 9.31 -16.90
C LYS A 71 -28.08 10.31 -16.17
N SER A 72 -28.43 11.39 -16.85
CA SER A 72 -29.48 12.32 -16.40
C SER A 72 -30.84 11.95 -17.03
N GLY A 73 -31.93 12.54 -16.55
CA GLY A 73 -33.28 12.18 -16.99
C GLY A 73 -33.85 10.94 -16.27
N PRO A 74 -34.79 10.22 -16.91
CA PRO A 74 -35.43 9.06 -16.28
C PRO A 74 -34.42 7.93 -16.07
N THR A 75 -34.37 7.41 -14.86
CA THR A 75 -33.50 6.27 -14.55
C THR A 75 -34.14 4.98 -15.04
N SER A 76 -33.42 4.29 -15.92
CA SER A 76 -33.66 2.89 -16.26
C SER A 76 -32.30 2.21 -16.34
N GLY A 77 -32.00 1.31 -15.41
CA GLY A 77 -30.67 0.72 -15.37
C GLY A 77 -30.36 -0.08 -14.11
N LYS A 78 -29.10 -0.51 -14.02
CA LYS A 78 -28.57 -1.42 -13.00
C LYS A 78 -28.14 -0.70 -11.71
N VAL A 79 -28.13 0.64 -11.73
CA VAL A 79 -27.64 1.48 -10.64
C VAL A 79 -28.78 1.76 -9.67
N SER A 80 -28.95 0.92 -8.66
CA SER A 80 -30.09 0.94 -7.73
C SER A 80 -30.22 2.21 -6.90
N TRP A 81 -29.13 2.94 -6.69
CA TRP A 81 -29.10 4.18 -5.91
C TRP A 81 -29.36 5.44 -6.75
N ARG A 82 -29.48 5.32 -8.08
CA ARG A 82 -29.89 6.42 -8.95
C ARG A 82 -31.40 6.47 -9.06
N GLY A 83 -31.94 7.68 -9.15
CA GLY A 83 -33.35 7.95 -9.43
C GLY A 83 -33.51 8.88 -10.63
N ASP A 84 -34.74 9.24 -10.94
CA ASP A 84 -35.02 10.23 -11.99
C ASP A 84 -34.39 11.58 -11.63
N ALA A 85 -33.61 12.15 -12.56
CA ALA A 85 -32.89 13.41 -12.34
C ALA A 85 -33.16 14.41 -13.48
N THR A 86 -33.08 15.70 -13.17
CA THR A 86 -33.17 16.81 -14.15
C THR A 86 -34.35 16.72 -15.13
N MET A 87 -35.51 16.26 -14.63
CA MET A 87 -36.71 16.02 -15.43
C MET A 87 -37.37 17.29 -15.99
N ASN A 88 -36.89 18.47 -15.64
CA ASN A 88 -37.44 19.74 -16.14
C ASN A 88 -36.42 20.58 -16.92
N ASP A 89 -35.26 20.03 -17.27
CA ASP A 89 -34.26 20.74 -18.09
C ASP A 89 -34.87 21.22 -19.41
N GLY A 90 -34.69 22.52 -19.71
CA GLY A 90 -35.24 23.14 -20.92
C GLY A 90 -36.78 23.05 -21.02
N GLY A 91 -37.48 23.05 -19.88
CA GLY A 91 -38.93 22.83 -19.84
C GLY A 91 -39.33 21.39 -20.17
N GLY A 92 -38.46 20.43 -19.83
CA GLY A 92 -38.66 19.00 -20.09
C GLY A 92 -38.20 18.52 -21.46
N LYS A 93 -37.70 19.42 -22.33
CA LYS A 93 -37.21 19.09 -23.68
C LYS A 93 -35.75 18.61 -23.71
N LEU A 94 -34.98 18.93 -22.67
CA LEU A 94 -33.55 18.59 -22.57
C LEU A 94 -33.28 17.50 -21.53
N ARG A 95 -34.25 16.59 -21.34
CA ARG A 95 -34.10 15.38 -20.51
C ARG A 95 -33.08 14.44 -21.13
N GLY A 96 -32.33 13.73 -20.30
CA GLY A 96 -31.33 12.78 -20.78
C GLY A 96 -29.95 13.39 -20.98
N GLY A 97 -29.03 12.55 -21.46
CA GLY A 97 -27.60 12.87 -21.56
C GLY A 97 -26.83 12.42 -20.33
N PHE A 98 -25.58 12.84 -20.22
CA PHE A 98 -24.68 12.49 -19.13
C PHE A 98 -24.18 13.76 -18.44
N TYR A 99 -23.97 13.67 -17.13
CA TYR A 99 -23.14 14.66 -16.44
C TYR A 99 -21.70 14.51 -16.90
N ASP A 100 -21.01 15.64 -17.07
CA ASP A 100 -19.63 15.66 -17.54
C ASP A 100 -18.66 15.10 -16.49
N ALA A 101 -18.92 15.37 -15.21
CA ALA A 101 -18.09 14.98 -14.08
C ALA A 101 -18.93 14.74 -12.81
N ALA A 102 -18.39 15.13 -11.65
CA ALA A 102 -19.01 14.88 -10.35
C ALA A 102 -20.10 15.90 -9.98
N ASP A 103 -20.24 16.99 -10.75
CA ASP A 103 -21.34 17.92 -10.65
C ASP A 103 -22.50 17.51 -11.56
N HIS A 104 -23.52 18.36 -11.61
CA HIS A 104 -24.74 18.09 -12.36
C HIS A 104 -24.86 18.95 -13.62
N VAL A 105 -23.75 19.60 -14.04
CA VAL A 105 -23.70 20.38 -15.27
C VAL A 105 -23.57 19.43 -16.46
N LYS A 106 -24.17 19.86 -17.57
CA LYS A 106 -24.15 19.18 -18.86
C LYS A 106 -23.62 20.21 -19.85
N TYR A 107 -22.44 19.96 -20.41
CA TYR A 107 -21.82 20.80 -21.45
C TYR A 107 -22.23 20.36 -22.85
#